data_AF-A0A9P5KW55-F1
#
_entry.id   AF-A0A9P5KW55-F1
#
_cell.length_a   1.000
_cell.length_b   1.000
_cell.length_c   1.000
_cell.angle_alpha   90.00
_cell.angle_beta   90.00
_cell.angle_gamma   90.00
#
_symmetry.space_group_name_H-M   'P 1'
#
loop_
_entity.id
_entity.type
_entity.pdbx_description
1 polymer ?
#
loop_
_entity_poly.entity_id
_entity_poly.type
_entity_poly.pdbx_seq_one_letter_code
_entity_poly.pdbx_strand_id
1 'polypeptide(L)'
;SWKCCGISICSALAMGLNLRIESRTVAALSKEIRYRVWWALYVLETSLTEITGRPPRISEAFCTTPLPLPFEEGDLQSRLIQKDFDGKAARSWLNFNLLDNTRRNSSIDDQTDDESLECLTSRKRSLNEEDNDAFAVPESPQPSDSLCFSYGLGLTILMRDTIDNLYAPGTAHKEWAEVNIAIDSLNVKANNWLASLPAPYQFQNVCTTGPLRRQIYRLAFQFYSTRLLITQPCLQRLIHISAEVSDAPESLSGPMAEICIQAACQLLDLLPNEPNLTWLYGIIPWWSALHYLMQAIAIMLTRLFVRTTIGTIDTNGVSSKLEKALGWLKVLSKVEISAQKAWLVSSDIISRRKYLNLD
;
A
#
# COMPACT_ATOMS: atom_id res chain seq x y z
N SER A 1 -20.59 -5.21 0.57
CA SER A 1 -19.24 -5.33 1.16
C SER A 1 -18.89 -4.20 2.11
N TRP A 2 -18.69 -2.95 1.67
CA TRP A 2 -18.29 -1.83 2.55
C TRP A 2 -19.21 -1.63 3.78
N LYS A 3 -20.54 -1.67 3.60
CA LYS A 3 -21.49 -1.60 4.73
C LYS A 3 -21.30 -2.74 5.74
N CYS A 4 -21.14 -3.98 5.27
CA CYS A 4 -20.95 -5.15 6.12
C CYS A 4 -19.63 -5.08 6.89
N CYS A 5 -18.53 -4.70 6.21
CA CYS A 5 -17.24 -4.46 6.86
C CYS A 5 -17.38 -3.40 7.96
N GLY A 6 -18.09 -2.31 7.68
CA GLY A 6 -18.41 -1.29 8.66
C GLY A 6 -19.20 -1.79 9.88
N ILE A 7 -20.17 -2.70 9.70
CA ILE A 7 -20.88 -3.35 10.82
C ILE A 7 -19.91 -4.21 11.64
N SER A 8 -19.07 -5.00 10.97
CA SER A 8 -18.06 -5.83 11.65
C SER A 8 -17.07 -5.00 12.47
N ILE A 9 -16.66 -3.84 11.97
CA ILE A 9 -15.78 -2.90 12.70
C ILE A 9 -16.50 -2.33 13.92
N CYS A 10 -17.76 -1.90 13.79
CA CYS A 10 -18.54 -1.43 14.94
C CYS A 10 -18.67 -2.51 16.02
N SER A 11 -18.92 -3.76 15.63
CA SER A 11 -18.96 -4.90 16.56
C SER A 11 -17.60 -5.14 17.23
N ALA A 12 -16.51 -5.07 16.46
CA ALA A 12 -15.15 -5.23 16.99
C ALA A 12 -14.78 -4.11 17.99
N LEU A 13 -15.18 -2.88 17.70
CA LEU A 13 -15.03 -1.73 18.60
C LEU A 13 -15.85 -1.90 19.88
N ALA A 14 -17.11 -2.35 19.77
CA ALA A 14 -17.97 -2.62 20.93
C ALA A 14 -17.39 -3.73 21.84
N MET A 15 -16.66 -4.69 21.25
CA MET A 15 -15.94 -5.73 21.99
C MET A 15 -14.56 -5.29 22.50
N GLY A 16 -14.11 -4.07 22.19
CA GLY A 16 -12.80 -3.56 22.58
C GLY A 16 -11.61 -4.23 21.88
N LEU A 17 -11.81 -4.79 20.67
CA LEU A 17 -10.72 -5.45 19.92
C LEU A 17 -9.65 -4.49 19.41
N ASN A 18 -9.95 -3.19 19.39
CA ASN A 18 -9.02 -2.09 19.12
C ASN A 18 -8.09 -1.75 20.29
N LEU A 19 -8.29 -2.39 21.45
CA LEU A 19 -7.54 -2.11 22.66
C LEU A 19 -6.54 -3.22 22.99
N ARG A 20 -5.39 -2.84 23.53
CA ARG A 20 -4.42 -3.78 24.09
C ARG A 20 -5.02 -4.52 25.28
N ILE A 21 -4.89 -5.85 25.30
CA ILE A 21 -5.37 -6.69 26.39
C ILE A 21 -4.24 -6.96 27.40
N GLU A 22 -4.27 -6.23 28.51
CA GLU A 22 -3.27 -6.37 29.59
C GLU A 22 -3.61 -7.46 30.61
N SER A 23 -4.89 -7.86 30.70
CA SER A 23 -5.35 -8.84 31.71
C SER A 23 -4.56 -10.15 31.67
N ARG A 24 -4.03 -10.58 32.83
CA ARG A 24 -3.31 -11.86 32.96
C ARG A 24 -4.23 -13.08 32.95
N THR A 25 -5.53 -12.89 33.16
CA THR A 25 -6.51 -14.00 33.20
C THR A 25 -6.86 -14.52 31.82
N VAL A 26 -6.67 -13.71 30.78
CA VAL A 26 -6.94 -14.11 29.40
C VAL A 26 -5.72 -14.85 28.83
N ALA A 27 -5.94 -16.07 28.35
CA ALA A 27 -4.91 -16.87 27.71
C ALA A 27 -4.22 -16.12 26.56
N ALA A 28 -2.89 -16.26 26.44
CA ALA A 28 -2.09 -15.54 25.45
C ALA A 28 -2.57 -15.78 24.00
N LEU A 29 -2.95 -17.02 23.68
CA LEU A 29 -3.52 -17.39 22.38
C LEU A 29 -4.82 -16.63 22.09
N SER A 30 -5.71 -16.51 23.08
CA SER A 30 -6.97 -15.78 22.92
C SER A 30 -6.73 -14.28 22.66
N LYS A 31 -5.73 -13.69 23.32
CA LYS A 31 -5.33 -12.29 23.04
C LYS A 31 -4.83 -12.15 21.60
N GLU A 32 -3.97 -13.05 21.16
CA GLU A 32 -3.37 -13.02 19.83
C GLU A 32 -4.41 -13.19 18.72
N ILE A 33 -5.38 -14.09 18.88
CA ILE A 33 -6.50 -14.26 17.94
C ILE A 33 -7.28 -12.94 17.81
N ARG A 34 -7.58 -12.27 18.92
CA ARG A 34 -8.29 -10.97 18.92
C ARG A 34 -7.50 -9.88 18.18
N TYR A 35 -6.19 -9.83 18.39
CA TYR A 35 -5.31 -8.88 17.68
C TYR A 35 -5.30 -9.14 16.18
N ARG A 36 -5.21 -10.40 15.75
CA ARG A 36 -5.29 -10.79 14.33
C ARG A 36 -6.62 -10.43 13.70
N VAL A 37 -7.73 -10.65 14.40
CA VAL A 37 -9.07 -10.26 13.93
C VAL A 37 -9.16 -8.75 13.72
N TRP A 38 -8.68 -7.96 14.67
CA TRP A 38 -8.65 -6.51 14.55
C TRP A 38 -7.83 -6.04 13.34
N TRP A 39 -6.60 -6.53 13.19
CA TRP A 39 -5.75 -6.13 12.07
C TRP A 39 -6.24 -6.65 10.72
N ALA A 40 -6.91 -7.80 10.67
CA ALA A 40 -7.58 -8.28 9.46
C ALA A 40 -8.73 -7.34 9.05
N LEU A 41 -9.51 -6.84 10.02
CA LEU A 41 -10.56 -5.82 9.76
C LEU A 41 -9.95 -4.50 9.28
N TYR A 42 -8.84 -4.06 9.90
CA TYR A 42 -8.12 -2.85 9.49
C TYR A 42 -7.63 -2.94 8.03
N VAL A 43 -7.02 -4.07 7.66
CA VAL A 43 -6.56 -4.33 6.29
C VAL A 43 -7.74 -4.30 5.31
N LEU A 44 -8.82 -5.02 5.63
CA LEU A 44 -10.00 -5.08 4.78
C LEU A 44 -10.67 -3.71 4.62
N GLU A 45 -10.80 -2.93 5.69
CA GLU A 45 -11.36 -1.58 5.62
C GLU A 45 -10.54 -0.69 4.69
N THR A 46 -9.22 -0.67 4.88
CA THR A 46 -8.34 0.22 4.13
C THR A 46 -8.32 -0.16 2.65
N SER A 47 -8.28 -1.45 2.31
CA SER A 47 -8.43 -1.90 0.91
C SER A 47 -9.78 -1.49 0.31
N LEU A 48 -10.88 -1.59 1.05
CA LEU A 48 -12.19 -1.17 0.55
C LEU A 48 -12.30 0.35 0.41
N THR A 49 -11.66 1.11 1.29
CA THR A 49 -11.56 2.57 1.26
C THR A 49 -10.89 3.01 -0.02
N GLU A 50 -9.73 2.42 -0.34
CA GLU A 50 -9.00 2.67 -1.58
C GLU A 50 -9.83 2.31 -2.83
N ILE A 51 -10.40 1.11 -2.88
CA ILE A 51 -11.16 0.63 -4.05
C ILE A 51 -12.42 1.48 -4.30
N THR A 52 -13.09 1.93 -3.23
CA THR A 52 -14.38 2.61 -3.36
C THR A 52 -14.31 4.13 -3.24
N GLY A 53 -13.14 4.69 -2.89
CA GLY A 53 -12.96 6.11 -2.59
C GLY A 53 -13.77 6.60 -1.38
N ARG A 54 -14.29 5.69 -0.56
CA ARG A 54 -15.10 6.04 0.63
C ARG A 54 -14.19 6.33 1.81
N PRO A 55 -14.58 7.21 2.74
CA PRO A 55 -13.77 7.50 3.91
C PRO A 55 -13.66 6.26 4.82
N PRO A 56 -12.52 6.07 5.46
CA PRO A 56 -12.33 5.02 6.43
C PRO A 56 -13.04 5.34 7.75
N ARG A 57 -13.36 4.33 8.57
CA ARG A 57 -14.07 4.50 9.85
C ARG A 57 -13.19 4.27 11.07
N ILE A 58 -12.15 3.44 10.95
CA ILE A 58 -11.24 3.20 12.07
C ILE A 58 -10.42 4.47 12.31
N SER A 59 -10.43 4.98 13.54
CA SER A 59 -9.53 6.06 13.96
C SER A 59 -8.31 5.47 14.65
N GLU A 60 -7.12 5.80 14.14
CA GLU A 60 -5.86 5.32 14.71
C GLU A 60 -5.62 5.84 16.13
N ALA A 61 -6.17 7.02 16.46
CA ALA A 61 -6.07 7.63 17.79
C ALA A 61 -6.70 6.76 18.91
N PHE A 62 -7.65 5.89 18.56
CA PHE A 62 -8.32 4.99 19.50
C PHE A 62 -7.86 3.53 19.35
N CYS A 63 -6.72 3.29 18.69
CA CYS A 63 -6.17 1.95 18.50
C CYS A 63 -4.91 1.76 19.35
N THR A 64 -4.95 0.81 20.28
CA THR A 64 -3.78 0.39 21.07
C THR A 64 -3.42 -1.08 20.84
N THR A 65 -4.16 -1.77 19.97
CA THR A 65 -3.91 -3.17 19.62
C THR A 65 -2.50 -3.37 19.10
N PRO A 66 -1.68 -4.24 19.71
CA PRO A 66 -0.33 -4.50 19.25
C PRO A 66 -0.34 -5.24 17.91
N LEU A 67 0.75 -5.14 17.14
CA LEU A 67 0.90 -5.91 15.90
C LEU A 67 0.77 -7.43 16.16
N PRO A 68 0.16 -8.16 15.22
CA PRO A 68 0.03 -9.61 15.33
C PRO A 68 1.42 -10.25 15.19
N LEU A 69 1.64 -11.34 15.92
CA LEU A 69 2.90 -12.07 15.83
C LEU A 69 3.03 -12.75 14.46
N PRO A 70 4.23 -12.85 13.87
CA PRO A 70 4.40 -13.34 12.50
C PRO A 70 4.58 -14.86 12.45
N PHE A 71 3.75 -15.61 13.18
CA PHE A 71 3.82 -17.08 13.26
C PHE A 71 2.51 -17.73 12.82
N GLU A 72 2.58 -18.89 12.18
CA GLU A 72 1.39 -19.65 11.80
C GLU A 72 0.59 -20.12 13.02
N GLU A 73 -0.72 -20.28 12.85
CA GLU A 73 -1.62 -20.66 13.95
C GLU A 73 -1.22 -21.99 14.60
N GLY A 74 -0.76 -22.96 13.81
CA GLY A 74 -0.30 -24.27 14.30
C GLY A 74 0.93 -24.18 15.22
N ASP A 75 1.83 -23.23 14.97
CA ASP A 75 3.04 -23.01 15.78
C ASP A 75 2.82 -22.00 16.91
N LEU A 76 1.75 -21.21 16.83
CA LEU A 76 1.49 -20.10 17.74
C LEU A 76 1.29 -20.61 19.18
N GLN A 77 0.49 -21.67 19.35
CA GLN A 77 0.20 -22.21 20.67
C GLN A 77 1.45 -22.77 21.34
N SER A 78 2.28 -23.53 20.61
CA SER A 78 3.50 -24.12 21.17
C SER A 78 4.52 -23.04 21.56
N ARG A 79 4.70 -22.01 20.72
CA ARG A 79 5.60 -20.88 21.02
C ARG A 79 5.12 -20.05 22.20
N LEU A 80 3.83 -19.78 22.32
CA LEU A 80 3.28 -19.03 23.45
C LEU A 80 3.40 -19.76 24.80
N ILE A 81 3.56 -21.09 24.79
CA ILE A 81 3.77 -21.91 25.99
C ILE A 81 5.26 -22.02 26.33
N GLN A 82 6.17 -21.85 25.36
CA GLN A 82 7.61 -21.86 25.60
C GLN A 82 8.01 -20.70 26.52
N LYS A 83 8.68 -21.03 27.63
CA LYS A 83 9.08 -20.03 28.65
C LYS A 83 10.03 -18.95 28.10
N ASP A 84 10.81 -19.29 27.08
CA ASP A 84 11.83 -18.41 26.51
C ASP A 84 11.30 -17.54 25.36
N PHE A 85 10.01 -17.68 25.00
CA PHE A 85 9.44 -16.90 23.89
C PHE A 85 9.12 -15.47 24.32
N ASP A 86 9.95 -14.53 23.88
CA ASP A 86 9.68 -13.10 24.07
C ASP A 86 8.80 -12.52 22.95
N GLY A 87 7.48 -12.61 23.16
CA GLY A 87 6.50 -11.99 22.27
C GLY A 87 6.51 -10.45 22.27
N LYS A 88 7.20 -9.78 23.21
CA LYS A 88 7.41 -8.33 23.20
C LYS A 88 8.57 -7.98 22.27
N ALA A 89 9.69 -8.70 22.34
CA ALA A 89 10.82 -8.55 21.42
C ALA A 89 10.39 -8.80 19.96
N ALA A 90 9.63 -9.87 19.69
CA ALA A 90 9.13 -10.16 18.34
C ALA A 90 8.27 -9.02 17.77
N ARG A 91 7.42 -8.40 18.60
CA ARG A 91 6.61 -7.24 18.18
C ARG A 91 7.43 -5.97 18.06
N SER A 92 8.45 -5.79 18.91
CA SER A 92 9.39 -4.66 18.79
C SER A 92 10.16 -4.74 17.49
N TRP A 93 10.61 -5.93 17.09
CA TRP A 93 11.23 -6.18 15.80
C TRP A 93 10.28 -5.87 14.64
N LEU A 94 9.02 -6.30 14.72
CA LEU A 94 8.02 -5.96 13.71
C LEU A 94 7.78 -4.45 13.61
N ASN A 95 7.59 -3.77 14.76
CA ASN A 95 7.43 -2.32 14.79
C ASN A 95 8.63 -1.62 14.15
N PHE A 96 9.84 -2.04 14.50
CA PHE A 96 11.06 -1.47 13.94
C PHE A 96 11.12 -1.61 12.42
N ASN A 97 10.88 -2.82 11.91
CA ASN A 97 10.99 -3.11 10.48
C ASN A 97 9.84 -2.54 9.66
N LEU A 98 8.63 -2.48 10.20
CA LEU A 98 7.41 -2.12 9.47
C LEU A 98 6.96 -0.66 9.69
N LEU A 99 7.10 -0.13 10.91
CA LEU A 99 6.54 1.17 11.33
C LEU A 99 7.60 2.24 11.59
N ASP A 100 8.75 1.89 12.19
CA ASP A 100 9.77 2.90 12.52
C ASP A 100 10.71 3.15 11.34
N ASN A 101 11.04 2.14 10.55
CA ASN A 101 11.72 2.35 9.27
C ASN A 101 10.89 3.21 8.30
N THR A 102 9.56 3.19 8.41
CA THR A 102 8.69 4.11 7.67
C THR A 102 8.57 5.50 8.33
N ARG A 103 9.02 5.71 9.58
CA ARG A 103 8.99 7.02 10.27
C ARG A 103 10.31 7.79 10.27
N ARG A 104 11.43 7.11 10.02
CA ARG A 104 12.81 7.63 10.18
C ARG A 104 13.22 8.81 9.30
N ASN A 105 12.40 9.27 8.36
CA ASN A 105 12.79 10.34 7.44
C ASN A 105 12.16 11.71 7.77
N SER A 106 11.80 11.95 9.04
CA SER A 106 11.29 13.25 9.52
C SER A 106 12.31 14.10 10.27
N SER A 107 13.60 13.74 10.30
CA SER A 107 14.62 14.53 11.01
C SER A 107 15.89 14.73 10.18
N ILE A 108 15.83 15.62 9.20
CA ILE A 108 16.99 16.40 8.75
C ILE A 108 16.51 17.84 8.52
N ASP A 109 17.14 18.75 9.28
CA ASP A 109 17.13 20.21 9.24
C ASP A 109 15.86 20.98 9.63
N ASP A 110 15.81 21.41 10.90
CA ASP A 110 15.85 22.86 11.17
C ASP A 110 16.42 23.10 12.60
N GLN A 111 17.70 23.52 12.66
CA GLN A 111 18.20 24.27 13.80
C GLN A 111 18.00 25.74 13.46
N THR A 112 16.87 26.30 13.87
CA THR A 112 16.73 27.73 14.04
C THR A 112 16.11 27.99 15.40
N ASP A 113 16.89 28.67 16.23
CA ASP A 113 16.51 29.17 17.54
C ASP A 113 15.32 30.13 17.42
N ASP A 114 14.21 29.87 18.12
CA ASP A 114 13.45 30.96 18.74
C ASP A 114 12.62 30.48 19.92
N GLU A 115 12.69 31.26 21.00
CA GLU A 115 12.00 31.04 22.27
C GLU A 115 10.52 31.46 22.20
N SER A 116 9.69 30.79 23.01
CA SER A 116 8.37 31.19 23.52
C SER A 116 7.12 30.95 22.64
N LEU A 117 6.32 29.91 22.96
CA LEU A 117 5.14 30.00 23.86
C LEU A 117 4.49 28.60 24.02
N GLU A 118 4.06 28.30 25.25
CA GLU A 118 3.59 26.98 25.73
C GLU A 118 2.15 26.56 25.32
N CYS A 119 1.91 25.26 25.54
CA CYS A 119 0.64 24.52 25.79
C CYS A 119 0.00 23.83 24.56
N LEU A 120 -0.12 22.50 24.44
CA LEU A 120 -0.63 21.51 25.42
C LEU A 120 -0.04 20.09 25.22
N THR A 121 0.56 19.58 26.30
CA THR A 121 0.71 18.17 26.72
C THR A 121 1.24 17.12 25.74
N SER A 122 2.58 17.06 25.61
CA SER A 122 3.30 15.83 25.28
C SER A 122 3.95 15.28 26.56
N ARG A 123 3.41 14.17 27.08
CA ARG A 123 3.91 13.53 28.30
C ARG A 123 5.24 12.84 28.01
N LYS A 124 6.35 13.54 28.30
CA LYS A 124 7.71 12.99 28.41
C LYS A 124 7.66 11.70 29.26
N ARG A 125 7.88 10.55 28.63
CA ARG A 125 8.16 9.29 29.33
C ARG A 125 9.65 9.32 29.64
N SER A 126 9.98 9.57 30.89
CA SER A 126 11.33 9.43 31.44
C SER A 126 11.83 8.01 31.14
N LEU A 127 12.92 7.90 30.38
CA LEU A 127 13.70 6.68 30.25
C LEU A 127 14.49 6.54 31.55
N ASN A 128 14.15 5.52 32.35
CA ASN A 128 15.06 5.04 33.38
C ASN A 128 16.17 4.26 32.66
N GLU A 129 17.42 4.66 32.87
CA GLU A 129 18.65 4.13 32.23
C GLU A 129 19.13 2.77 32.78
N GLU A 130 18.24 1.82 33.09
CA GLU A 130 18.67 0.55 33.74
C GLU A 130 18.42 -0.74 32.96
N ASP A 131 17.86 -0.73 31.75
CA ASP A 131 17.72 -1.96 30.93
C ASP A 131 18.63 -1.89 29.70
N ASN A 132 19.95 -1.98 29.92
CA ASN A 132 20.93 -2.23 28.85
C ASN A 132 21.17 -3.75 28.71
N ASP A 133 20.08 -4.51 28.64
CA ASP A 133 20.13 -5.90 28.19
C ASP A 133 20.40 -5.87 26.68
N ALA A 134 21.54 -6.45 26.29
CA ALA A 134 21.90 -6.65 24.90
C ALA A 134 20.73 -7.28 24.15
N PHE A 135 20.05 -6.50 23.32
CA PHE A 135 19.00 -6.99 22.43
C PHE A 135 19.61 -8.06 21.52
N ALA A 136 19.46 -9.33 21.90
CA ALA A 136 19.66 -10.44 20.99
C ALA A 136 18.76 -10.14 19.78
N VAL A 137 19.37 -9.81 18.65
CA VAL A 137 18.65 -9.57 17.39
C VAL A 137 17.79 -10.81 17.16
N PRO A 138 16.45 -10.70 17.21
CA PRO A 138 15.61 -11.85 17.00
C PRO A 138 15.95 -12.43 15.63
N GLU A 139 16.31 -13.70 15.59
CA GLU A 139 16.53 -14.42 14.35
C GLU A 139 15.30 -14.18 13.46
N SER A 140 15.52 -13.73 12.21
CA SER A 140 14.42 -13.38 11.31
C SER A 140 13.44 -14.54 11.24
N PRO A 141 12.12 -14.32 11.44
CA PRO A 141 11.15 -15.40 11.39
C PRO A 141 11.21 -16.12 10.04
N GLN A 142 10.98 -17.43 10.06
CA GLN A 142 10.91 -18.23 8.84
C GLN A 142 9.78 -17.72 7.92
N PRO A 143 9.94 -17.78 6.59
CA PRO A 143 8.91 -17.37 5.65
C PRO A 143 7.60 -18.13 5.87
N SER A 144 6.51 -17.38 6.06
CA SER A 144 5.17 -17.91 6.35
C SER A 144 4.07 -16.99 5.81
N ASP A 145 2.81 -17.42 5.83
CA ASP A 145 1.67 -16.57 5.47
C ASP A 145 1.46 -15.47 6.51
N SER A 146 1.75 -15.76 7.78
CA SER A 146 1.66 -14.81 8.90
C SER A 146 2.74 -13.72 8.83
N LEU A 147 3.96 -14.07 8.43
CA LEU A 147 5.01 -13.07 8.17
C LEU A 147 4.68 -12.24 6.92
N CYS A 148 4.21 -12.87 5.84
CA CYS A 148 3.72 -12.18 4.65
C CYS A 148 2.58 -11.19 5.00
N PHE A 149 1.63 -11.61 5.84
CA PHE A 149 0.56 -10.74 6.33
C PHE A 149 1.12 -9.54 7.09
N SER A 150 2.16 -9.71 7.89
CA SER A 150 2.80 -8.62 8.64
C SER A 150 3.41 -7.56 7.71
N TYR A 151 4.11 -7.99 6.66
CA TYR A 151 4.63 -7.07 5.64
C TYR A 151 3.50 -6.37 4.85
N GLY A 152 2.46 -7.12 4.46
CA GLY A 152 1.27 -6.56 3.81
C GLY A 152 0.49 -5.59 4.72
N LEU A 153 0.51 -5.80 6.03
CA LEU A 153 -0.05 -4.86 7.00
C LEU A 153 0.76 -3.56 7.01
N GLY A 154 2.09 -3.62 6.95
CA GLY A 154 2.94 -2.43 6.81
C GLY A 154 2.58 -1.58 5.59
N LEU A 155 2.36 -2.22 4.43
CA LEU A 155 1.85 -1.52 3.24
C LEU A 155 0.46 -0.93 3.47
N THR A 156 -0.44 -1.67 4.12
CA THR A 156 -1.79 -1.20 4.39
C THR A 156 -1.79 0.05 5.27
N ILE A 157 -0.92 0.11 6.28
CA ILE A 157 -0.75 1.30 7.12
C ILE A 157 -0.21 2.46 6.29
N LEU A 158 0.76 2.22 5.41
CA LEU A 158 1.26 3.25 4.50
C LEU A 158 0.18 3.74 3.52
N MET A 159 -0.65 2.85 2.99
CA MET A 159 -1.81 3.20 2.16
C MET A 159 -2.78 4.06 2.94
N ARG A 160 -3.01 3.75 4.22
CA ARG A 160 -3.88 4.54 5.07
C ARG A 160 -3.34 5.96 5.29
N ASP A 161 -2.06 6.07 5.63
CA ASP A 161 -1.35 7.35 5.75
C ASP A 161 -1.42 8.17 4.45
N THR A 162 -1.32 7.49 3.30
CA THR A 162 -1.47 8.12 1.98
C THR A 162 -2.89 8.67 1.77
N ILE A 163 -3.92 7.91 2.11
CA ILE A 163 -5.33 8.34 1.99
C ILE A 163 -5.58 9.57 2.87
N ASP A 164 -5.12 9.53 4.11
CA ASP A 164 -5.37 10.59 5.09
C ASP A 164 -4.60 11.88 4.75
N ASN A 165 -3.41 11.81 4.15
CA ASN A 165 -2.62 12.99 3.80
C ASN A 165 -2.88 13.55 2.40
N LEU A 166 -3.15 12.69 1.41
CA LEU A 166 -3.24 13.10 -0.01
C LEU A 166 -4.67 13.16 -0.54
N TYR A 167 -5.60 12.38 0.03
CA TYR A 167 -6.95 12.19 -0.52
C TYR A 167 -8.07 12.58 0.43
N ALA A 168 -7.76 12.95 1.69
CA ALA A 168 -8.74 13.46 2.61
C ALA A 168 -9.34 14.79 2.11
N PRO A 169 -10.61 15.10 2.40
CA PRO A 169 -11.23 16.35 1.96
C PRO A 169 -10.48 17.62 2.40
N GLY A 170 -9.79 17.57 3.54
CA GLY A 170 -8.95 18.67 4.01
C GLY A 170 -7.77 18.98 3.08
N THR A 171 -7.27 18.00 2.33
CA THR A 171 -6.14 18.20 1.39
C THR A 171 -6.49 19.12 0.23
N ALA A 172 -7.78 19.25 -0.14
CA ALA A 172 -8.21 20.17 -1.19
C ALA A 172 -7.89 21.66 -0.87
N HIS A 173 -7.63 21.98 0.39
CA HIS A 173 -7.34 23.34 0.85
C HIS A 173 -5.84 23.58 1.02
N LYS A 174 -5.00 22.54 0.89
CA LYS A 174 -3.55 22.64 1.03
C LYS A 174 -2.92 23.18 -0.24
N GLU A 175 -1.83 23.92 -0.09
CA GLU A 175 -1.02 24.31 -1.24
C GLU A 175 -0.30 23.09 -1.83
N TRP A 176 0.01 23.16 -3.13
CA TRP A 176 0.72 22.06 -3.80
C TRP A 176 2.09 21.76 -3.19
N ALA A 177 2.79 22.78 -2.68
CA ALA A 177 4.08 22.58 -2.03
C ALA A 177 3.96 21.61 -0.84
N GLU A 178 2.93 21.78 -0.01
CA GLU A 178 2.65 20.87 1.11
C GLU A 178 2.30 19.45 0.64
N VAL A 179 1.47 19.35 -0.41
CA VAL A 179 1.10 18.06 -1.01
C VAL A 179 2.33 17.36 -1.58
N ASN A 180 3.24 18.09 -2.23
CA ASN A 180 4.47 17.54 -2.79
C ASN A 180 5.41 17.03 -1.70
N ILE A 181 5.59 17.78 -0.60
CA ILE A 181 6.36 17.32 0.57
C ILE A 181 5.77 16.02 1.14
N ALA A 182 4.44 15.93 1.23
CA ALA A 182 3.77 14.72 1.69
C ALA A 182 4.00 13.52 0.74
N ILE A 183 3.94 13.74 -0.59
CA ILE A 183 4.24 12.71 -1.59
C ILE A 183 5.68 12.22 -1.47
N ASP A 184 6.65 13.13 -1.37
CA ASP A 184 8.06 12.78 -1.23
C ASP A 184 8.31 11.97 0.05
N SER A 185 7.74 12.43 1.17
CA SER A 185 7.79 11.72 2.45
C SER A 185 7.21 10.30 2.34
N LEU A 186 5.99 10.15 1.81
CA LEU A 186 5.32 8.86 1.65
C LEU A 186 6.08 7.92 0.71
N ASN A 187 6.63 8.44 -0.39
CA ASN A 187 7.39 7.64 -1.36
C ASN A 187 8.70 7.13 -0.73
N VAL A 188 9.35 7.93 0.12
CA VAL A 188 10.47 7.50 0.94
C VAL A 188 10.07 6.37 1.89
N LYS A 189 8.92 6.46 2.56
CA LYS A 189 8.40 5.36 3.40
C LYS A 189 8.20 4.08 2.58
N ALA A 190 7.67 4.19 1.36
CA ALA A 190 7.52 3.03 0.46
C ALA A 190 8.86 2.39 0.12
N ASN A 191 9.89 3.19 -0.20
CA ASN A 191 11.24 2.69 -0.49
C ASN A 191 11.89 2.02 0.73
N ASN A 192 11.72 2.59 1.92
CA ASN A 192 12.21 2.00 3.17
C ASN A 192 11.54 0.66 3.46
N TRP A 193 10.22 0.57 3.24
CA TRP A 193 9.48 -0.70 3.36
C TRP A 193 10.04 -1.76 2.40
N LEU A 194 10.26 -1.39 1.13
CA LEU A 194 10.81 -2.28 0.12
C LEU A 194 12.22 -2.78 0.50
N ALA A 195 13.07 -1.90 1.03
CA ALA A 195 14.41 -2.24 1.50
C ALA A 195 14.41 -3.15 2.74
N SER A 196 13.34 -3.10 3.54
CA SER A 196 13.17 -3.96 4.73
C SER A 196 12.74 -5.41 4.40
N LEU A 197 12.44 -5.71 3.14
CA LEU A 197 11.96 -7.04 2.74
C LEU A 197 13.06 -8.11 2.84
N PRO A 198 12.78 -9.24 3.52
CA PRO A 198 13.67 -10.40 3.56
C PRO A 198 13.89 -10.98 2.16
N ALA A 199 15.06 -11.59 1.94
CA ALA A 199 15.42 -12.19 0.66
C ALA A 199 14.34 -13.13 0.06
N PRO A 200 13.65 -13.99 0.84
CA PRO A 200 12.59 -14.86 0.30
C PRO A 200 11.35 -14.13 -0.25
N TYR A 201 11.14 -12.86 0.12
CA TYR A 201 10.01 -12.05 -0.34
C TYR A 201 10.38 -11.00 -1.39
N GLN A 202 11.65 -10.91 -1.80
CA GLN A 202 12.07 -9.96 -2.82
C GLN A 202 11.45 -10.31 -4.18
N PHE A 203 10.78 -9.34 -4.79
CA PHE A 203 10.07 -9.50 -6.06
C PHE A 203 10.70 -8.74 -7.24
N GLN A 204 11.74 -7.94 -7.02
CA GLN A 204 12.34 -7.10 -8.07
C GLN A 204 13.25 -7.88 -9.03
N ASN A 205 13.88 -8.96 -8.57
CA ASN A 205 14.98 -9.64 -9.28
C ASN A 205 14.79 -11.17 -9.41
N VAL A 206 13.63 -11.74 -9.07
CA VAL A 206 13.50 -13.18 -8.84
C VAL A 206 12.56 -13.87 -9.84
N CYS A 207 13.06 -14.95 -10.44
CA CYS A 207 12.25 -15.93 -11.16
C CYS A 207 11.27 -16.59 -10.17
N THR A 208 9.98 -16.26 -10.28
CA THR A 208 8.93 -16.61 -9.31
C THR A 208 8.42 -18.05 -9.47
N THR A 209 9.34 -19.00 -9.52
CA THR A 209 9.07 -20.44 -9.46
C THR A 209 9.44 -20.93 -8.07
N GLY A 210 8.45 -21.13 -7.19
CA GLY A 210 8.70 -21.59 -5.83
C GLY A 210 7.43 -21.63 -4.96
N PRO A 211 7.51 -22.21 -3.75
CA PRO A 211 6.36 -22.38 -2.86
C PRO A 211 5.79 -21.06 -2.33
N LEU A 212 6.63 -20.01 -2.24
CA LEU A 212 6.25 -18.68 -1.74
C LEU A 212 5.68 -17.75 -2.83
N ARG A 213 5.42 -18.28 -4.03
CA ARG A 213 5.00 -17.49 -5.19
C ARG A 213 3.82 -16.58 -4.86
N ARG A 214 2.75 -17.13 -4.27
CA ARG A 214 1.53 -16.39 -3.96
C ARG A 214 1.80 -15.20 -3.03
N GLN A 215 2.64 -15.41 -2.02
CA GLN A 215 3.02 -14.40 -1.03
C GLN A 215 3.81 -13.26 -1.69
N ILE A 216 4.82 -13.60 -2.49
CA ILE A 216 5.67 -12.65 -3.21
C ILE A 216 4.83 -11.76 -4.12
N TYR A 217 3.95 -12.36 -4.94
CA TYR A 217 3.08 -11.60 -5.83
C TYR A 217 2.07 -10.74 -5.07
N ARG A 218 1.49 -11.24 -3.98
CA ARG A 218 0.57 -10.44 -3.16
C ARG A 218 1.24 -9.17 -2.64
N LEU A 219 2.47 -9.29 -2.12
CA LEU A 219 3.26 -8.15 -1.67
C LEU A 219 3.64 -7.21 -2.81
N ALA A 220 4.03 -7.76 -3.97
CA ALA A 220 4.40 -6.97 -5.14
C ALA A 220 3.21 -6.14 -5.69
N PHE A 221 2.05 -6.77 -5.86
CA PHE A 221 0.82 -6.08 -6.31
C PHE A 221 0.42 -4.98 -5.33
N GLN A 222 0.41 -5.28 -4.03
CA GLN A 222 0.07 -4.30 -3.01
C GLN A 222 1.08 -3.15 -2.95
N PHE A 223 2.38 -3.43 -3.08
CA PHE A 223 3.43 -2.41 -3.08
C PHE A 223 3.28 -1.46 -4.28
N TYR A 224 3.15 -2.00 -5.48
CA TYR A 224 3.01 -1.16 -6.67
C TYR A 224 1.69 -0.38 -6.66
N SER A 225 0.59 -0.98 -6.20
CA SER A 225 -0.68 -0.28 -5.98
C SER A 225 -0.55 0.89 -4.98
N THR A 226 0.11 0.67 -3.84
CA THR A 226 0.41 1.72 -2.86
C THR A 226 1.24 2.85 -3.48
N ARG A 227 2.27 2.50 -4.24
CA ARG A 227 3.14 3.49 -4.89
C ARG A 227 2.42 4.27 -5.98
N LEU A 228 1.50 3.63 -6.71
CA LEU A 228 0.61 4.31 -7.65
C LEU A 228 -0.26 5.33 -6.91
N LEU A 229 -0.86 4.94 -5.80
CA LEU A 229 -1.68 5.84 -4.98
C LEU A 229 -0.88 7.04 -4.46
N ILE A 230 0.38 6.85 -4.02
CA ILE A 230 1.23 7.95 -3.54
C ILE A 230 1.57 8.94 -4.67
N THR A 231 1.87 8.44 -5.86
CA THR A 231 2.48 9.25 -6.94
C THR A 231 1.48 9.77 -7.98
N GLN A 232 0.26 9.22 -8.01
CA GLN A 232 -0.80 9.61 -8.95
C GLN A 232 -1.14 11.11 -8.95
N PRO A 233 -1.16 11.85 -7.81
CA PRO A 233 -1.47 13.28 -7.82
C PRO A 233 -0.51 14.09 -8.71
N CYS A 234 0.76 13.67 -8.82
CA CYS A 234 1.73 14.31 -9.71
C CYS A 234 1.32 14.18 -11.17
N LEU A 235 0.82 13.02 -11.59
CA LEU A 235 0.36 12.81 -12.97
C LEU A 235 -0.90 13.62 -13.27
N GLN A 236 -1.84 13.71 -12.32
CA GLN A 236 -3.04 14.53 -12.46
C GLN A 236 -2.70 16.02 -12.61
N ARG A 237 -1.73 16.51 -11.83
CA ARG A 237 -1.22 17.88 -11.96
C ARG A 237 -0.62 18.15 -13.34
N LEU A 238 0.10 17.19 -13.93
CA LEU A 238 0.64 17.35 -15.29
C LEU A 238 -0.47 17.57 -16.31
N ILE A 239 -1.59 16.85 -16.19
CA ILE A 239 -2.75 17.04 -17.08
C ILE A 239 -3.26 18.48 -16.95
N HIS A 240 -3.47 18.96 -15.72
CA HIS A 240 -3.96 20.32 -15.48
C HIS A 240 -3.02 21.37 -16.09
N ILE A 241 -1.71 21.25 -15.87
CA ILE A 241 -0.73 22.20 -16.43
C ILE A 241 -0.70 22.13 -17.96
N SER A 242 -0.74 20.92 -18.54
CA SER A 242 -0.73 20.74 -20.00
C SER A 242 -1.99 21.27 -20.70
N ALA A 243 -3.12 21.36 -20.00
CA ALA A 243 -4.35 21.92 -20.53
C ALA A 243 -4.32 23.47 -20.56
N GLU A 244 -3.52 24.08 -19.68
CA GLU A 244 -3.39 25.54 -19.56
C GLU A 244 -2.25 26.12 -20.42
N VAL A 245 -1.18 25.35 -20.66
CA VAL A 245 0.01 25.81 -21.39
C VAL A 245 0.26 24.94 -22.64
N SER A 246 0.02 25.52 -23.82
CA SER A 246 0.15 24.82 -25.12
C SER A 246 1.59 24.49 -25.55
N ASP A 247 2.60 25.12 -24.93
CA ASP A 247 4.05 24.96 -25.22
C ASP A 247 4.82 24.61 -23.94
N ALA A 248 4.32 23.63 -23.18
CA ALA A 248 4.93 23.22 -21.93
C ALA A 248 6.15 22.31 -22.20
N PRO A 249 7.39 22.65 -21.76
CA PRO A 249 8.60 21.89 -22.07
C PRO A 249 8.58 20.45 -21.52
N GLU A 250 9.20 19.50 -22.23
CA GLU A 250 9.36 18.07 -21.84
C GLU A 250 9.90 17.85 -20.41
N SER A 251 10.56 18.85 -19.82
CA SER A 251 11.06 18.85 -18.44
C SER A 251 9.98 18.94 -17.35
N LEU A 252 8.71 19.09 -17.72
CA LEU A 252 7.60 19.19 -16.76
C LEU A 252 7.22 17.87 -16.09
N SER A 253 7.55 16.71 -16.67
CA SER A 253 7.29 15.43 -15.99
C SER A 253 8.24 15.25 -14.82
N GLY A 254 7.86 15.79 -13.66
CA GLY A 254 8.61 15.66 -12.42
C GLY A 254 8.91 14.19 -12.08
N PRO A 255 9.97 13.92 -11.30
CA PRO A 255 10.46 12.56 -11.03
C PRO A 255 9.38 11.61 -10.49
N MET A 256 8.43 12.12 -9.68
CA MET A 256 7.33 11.33 -9.14
C MET A 256 6.31 10.88 -10.18
N ALA A 257 6.09 11.65 -11.24
CA ALA A 257 5.21 11.23 -12.34
C ALA A 257 5.83 10.08 -13.15
N GLU A 258 7.15 10.10 -13.37
CA GLU A 258 7.84 8.98 -14.02
C GLU A 258 7.87 7.75 -13.11
N ILE A 259 8.05 7.92 -11.79
CA ILE A 259 7.90 6.82 -10.83
C ILE A 259 6.48 6.22 -10.88
N CYS A 260 5.45 7.04 -10.99
CA CYS A 260 4.06 6.58 -11.12
C CYS A 260 3.89 5.67 -12.35
N ILE A 261 4.39 6.13 -13.49
CA ILE A 261 4.30 5.41 -14.76
C ILE A 261 5.11 4.11 -14.69
N GLN A 262 6.33 4.18 -14.17
CA GLN A 262 7.18 3.01 -13.99
C GLN A 262 6.54 1.98 -13.04
N ALA A 263 5.86 2.42 -11.98
CA ALA A 263 5.13 1.54 -11.07
C ALA A 263 3.97 0.82 -11.76
N ALA A 264 3.22 1.51 -12.63
CA ALA A 264 2.16 0.89 -13.42
C ALA A 264 2.74 -0.13 -14.41
N CYS A 265 3.87 0.19 -15.06
CA CYS A 265 4.59 -0.77 -15.91
C CYS A 265 5.01 -2.02 -15.13
N GLN A 266 5.64 -1.84 -13.98
CA GLN A 266 6.12 -2.95 -13.13
C GLN A 266 4.98 -3.80 -12.59
N LEU A 267 3.83 -3.19 -12.25
CA LEU A 267 2.61 -3.94 -11.88
C LEU A 267 2.13 -4.82 -13.03
N LEU A 268 2.10 -4.30 -14.26
CA LEU A 268 1.68 -5.06 -15.44
C LEU A 268 2.70 -6.12 -15.86
N ASP A 269 3.97 -5.94 -15.53
CA ASP A 269 5.03 -6.93 -15.77
C ASP A 269 4.90 -8.17 -14.86
N LEU A 270 4.23 -8.05 -13.72
CA LEU A 270 3.89 -9.21 -12.87
C LEU A 270 2.91 -10.16 -13.55
N LEU A 271 2.08 -9.68 -14.48
CA LEU A 271 1.12 -10.53 -15.17
C LEU A 271 1.83 -11.38 -16.24
N PRO A 272 1.44 -12.65 -16.44
CA PRO A 272 1.85 -13.41 -17.62
C PRO A 272 1.48 -12.67 -18.92
N ASN A 273 2.23 -12.93 -19.99
CA ASN A 273 1.95 -12.36 -21.32
C ASN A 273 0.59 -12.82 -21.85
N GLU A 274 0.23 -14.07 -21.61
CA GLU A 274 -1.07 -14.62 -21.97
C GLU A 274 -2.06 -14.53 -20.79
N PRO A 275 -3.25 -13.94 -20.99
CA PRO A 275 -4.29 -13.89 -19.97
C PRO A 275 -4.76 -15.27 -19.51
N ASN A 276 -4.67 -15.53 -18.20
CA ASN A 276 -5.07 -16.79 -17.59
C ASN A 276 -5.73 -16.55 -16.22
N LEU A 277 -7.06 -16.77 -16.14
CA LEU A 277 -7.82 -16.55 -14.89
C LEU A 277 -7.49 -17.56 -13.79
N THR A 278 -7.18 -18.81 -14.16
CA THR A 278 -6.76 -19.84 -13.21
C THR A 278 -5.47 -19.42 -12.51
N TRP A 279 -4.52 -18.87 -13.28
CA TRP A 279 -3.31 -18.29 -12.71
C TRP A 279 -3.63 -17.07 -11.83
N LEU A 280 -4.45 -16.14 -12.31
CA LEU A 280 -4.77 -14.90 -11.60
C LEU A 280 -5.37 -15.17 -10.22
N TYR A 281 -6.38 -16.04 -10.14
CA TYR A 281 -7.04 -16.37 -8.88
C TYR A 281 -6.22 -17.29 -7.97
N GLY A 282 -5.23 -18.00 -8.52
CA GLY A 282 -4.26 -18.74 -7.73
C GLY A 282 -3.22 -17.85 -7.02
N ILE A 283 -3.01 -16.63 -7.52
CA ILE A 283 -1.95 -15.73 -7.07
C ILE A 283 -2.51 -14.53 -6.29
N ILE A 284 -3.51 -13.84 -6.83
CA ILE A 284 -4.07 -12.62 -6.26
C ILE A 284 -5.45 -12.94 -5.69
N PRO A 285 -5.86 -12.35 -4.55
CA PRO A 285 -7.25 -12.41 -4.12
C PRO A 285 -8.16 -11.85 -5.21
N TRP A 286 -9.06 -12.69 -5.73
CA TRP A 286 -9.93 -12.39 -6.87
C TRP A 286 -10.63 -11.02 -6.77
N TRP A 287 -11.11 -10.68 -5.57
CA TRP A 287 -11.82 -9.43 -5.29
C TRP A 287 -11.00 -8.14 -5.52
N SER A 288 -9.67 -8.24 -5.59
CA SER A 288 -8.75 -7.09 -5.79
C SER A 288 -8.15 -7.03 -7.20
N ALA A 289 -8.30 -8.09 -8.01
CA ALA A 289 -7.61 -8.21 -9.29
C ALA A 289 -8.02 -7.11 -10.28
N LEU A 290 -9.32 -6.83 -10.39
CA LEU A 290 -9.84 -5.76 -11.25
C LEU A 290 -9.30 -4.38 -10.83
N HIS A 291 -9.19 -4.13 -9.52
CA HIS A 291 -8.69 -2.84 -9.00
C HIS A 291 -7.24 -2.60 -9.44
N TYR A 292 -6.34 -3.56 -9.22
CA TYR A 292 -4.95 -3.44 -9.65
C TYR A 292 -4.80 -3.24 -11.16
N LEU A 293 -5.59 -3.97 -11.96
CA LEU A 293 -5.62 -3.79 -13.41
C LEU A 293 -6.08 -2.38 -13.79
N MET A 294 -7.17 -1.90 -13.19
CA MET A 294 -7.73 -0.60 -13.51
C MET A 294 -6.87 0.56 -13.05
N GLN A 295 -6.17 0.44 -11.91
CA GLN A 295 -5.19 1.44 -11.48
C GLN A 295 -4.09 1.59 -12.54
N ALA A 296 -3.48 0.49 -12.99
CA ALA A 296 -2.43 0.55 -14.00
C ALA A 296 -2.96 1.04 -15.37
N ILE A 297 -4.12 0.57 -15.82
CA ILE A 297 -4.76 1.00 -17.08
C ILE A 297 -5.07 2.50 -17.04
N ALA A 298 -5.62 3.01 -15.94
CA ALA A 298 -5.93 4.43 -15.80
C ALA A 298 -4.67 5.30 -15.92
N ILE A 299 -3.56 4.91 -15.28
CA ILE A 299 -2.27 5.61 -15.38
C ILE A 299 -1.71 5.54 -16.80
N MET A 300 -1.77 4.39 -17.46
CA MET A 300 -1.33 4.25 -18.85
C MET A 300 -2.16 5.13 -19.81
N LEU A 301 -3.48 5.10 -19.70
CA LEU A 301 -4.37 5.95 -20.50
C LEU A 301 -4.11 7.44 -20.24
N THR A 302 -3.87 7.80 -18.98
CA THR A 302 -3.53 9.17 -18.58
C THR A 302 -2.20 9.63 -19.19
N ARG A 303 -1.14 8.81 -19.11
CA ARG A 303 0.15 9.11 -19.77
C ARG A 303 -0.03 9.27 -21.28
N LEU A 304 -0.81 8.41 -21.90
CA LEU A 304 -1.05 8.47 -23.35
C LEU A 304 -1.78 9.75 -23.76
N PHE A 305 -2.66 10.29 -22.90
CA PHE A 305 -3.33 11.57 -23.09
C PHE A 305 -2.36 12.76 -22.94
N VAL A 306 -1.51 12.75 -21.90
CA VAL A 306 -0.47 13.79 -21.70
C VAL A 306 0.58 13.77 -22.83
N ARG A 307 0.86 12.61 -23.44
CA ARG A 307 1.79 12.53 -24.57
C ARG A 307 1.21 13.07 -25.87
N THR A 308 -0.09 12.89 -26.13
CA THR A 308 -0.72 13.48 -27.31
C THR A 308 -0.65 15.00 -27.31
N THR A 309 -0.59 15.63 -26.14
CA THR A 309 -0.39 17.09 -26.02
C THR A 309 1.06 17.53 -26.21
N ILE A 310 2.05 16.64 -26.05
CA ILE A 310 3.49 16.99 -26.00
C ILE A 310 4.31 16.37 -27.17
N GLY A 311 3.71 15.50 -27.99
CA GLY A 311 4.32 15.04 -29.26
C GLY A 311 5.47 14.03 -29.15
N THR A 312 5.52 13.19 -28.10
CA THR A 312 6.69 12.32 -27.82
C THR A 312 6.52 10.84 -28.20
N ILE A 313 7.56 10.25 -28.82
CA ILE A 313 7.65 8.84 -29.28
C ILE A 313 7.57 7.86 -28.08
N ASP A 314 6.85 6.74 -28.20
CA ASP A 314 6.65 5.69 -27.17
C ASP A 314 7.97 5.02 -26.73
N THR A 315 8.69 5.65 -25.81
CA THR A 315 10.02 5.22 -25.33
C THR A 315 10.00 4.00 -24.41
N ASN A 316 8.86 3.68 -23.78
CA ASN A 316 8.80 2.72 -22.66
C ASN A 316 7.96 1.46 -22.96
N GLY A 317 7.50 1.28 -24.20
CA GLY A 317 6.60 0.18 -24.57
C GLY A 317 5.24 0.27 -23.88
N VAL A 318 4.78 1.49 -23.58
CA VAL A 318 3.52 1.76 -22.86
C VAL A 318 2.33 1.19 -23.62
N SER A 319 2.35 1.31 -24.95
CA SER A 319 1.29 0.78 -25.80
C SER A 319 1.19 -0.74 -25.70
N SER A 320 2.32 -1.46 -25.72
CA SER A 320 2.35 -2.92 -25.59
C SER A 320 1.87 -3.38 -24.21
N LYS A 321 2.29 -2.69 -23.14
CA LYS A 321 1.80 -3.00 -21.77
C LYS A 321 0.31 -2.73 -21.62
N LEU A 322 -0.19 -1.66 -22.22
CA LEU A 322 -1.63 -1.37 -22.24
C LEU A 322 -2.42 -2.44 -23.01
N GLU A 323 -1.93 -2.89 -24.18
CA GLU A 323 -2.55 -3.98 -24.93
C GLU A 323 -2.62 -5.28 -24.12
N LYS A 324 -1.52 -5.63 -23.43
CA LYS A 324 -1.48 -6.75 -22.49
C LYS A 324 -2.55 -6.58 -21.39
N ALA A 325 -2.61 -5.42 -20.75
CA ALA A 325 -3.58 -5.13 -19.69
C ALA A 325 -5.03 -5.23 -20.18
N LEU A 326 -5.32 -4.75 -21.39
CA LEU A 326 -6.64 -4.86 -22.02
C LEU A 326 -6.98 -6.31 -22.39
N GLY A 327 -6.00 -7.11 -22.78
CA GLY A 327 -6.16 -8.55 -22.97
C GLY A 327 -6.62 -9.24 -21.69
N TRP A 328 -5.96 -8.93 -20.57
CA TRP A 328 -6.36 -9.39 -19.23
C TRP A 328 -7.77 -8.92 -18.85
N LEU A 329 -8.06 -7.63 -19.02
CA LEU A 329 -9.38 -7.04 -18.73
C LEU A 329 -10.49 -7.66 -19.60
N LYS A 330 -10.21 -7.94 -20.87
CA LYS A 330 -11.14 -8.62 -21.80
C LYS A 330 -11.45 -10.03 -21.35
N VAL A 331 -10.46 -10.80 -20.87
CA VAL A 331 -10.74 -12.15 -20.35
C VAL A 331 -11.54 -12.07 -19.05
N LEU A 332 -11.20 -11.15 -18.15
CA LEU A 332 -11.95 -10.94 -16.90
C LEU A 332 -13.40 -10.49 -17.14
N SER A 333 -13.64 -9.70 -18.18
CA SER A 333 -14.98 -9.24 -18.58
C SER A 333 -15.98 -10.35 -18.90
N LYS A 334 -15.48 -11.55 -19.22
CA LYS A 334 -16.33 -12.72 -19.51
C LYS A 334 -16.95 -13.33 -18.25
N VAL A 335 -16.38 -13.03 -17.08
CA VAL A 335 -16.78 -13.64 -15.79
C VAL A 335 -17.33 -12.59 -14.83
N GLU A 336 -16.90 -11.33 -14.94
CA GLU A 336 -17.31 -10.25 -14.02
C GLU A 336 -17.96 -9.07 -14.74
N ILE A 337 -19.15 -8.67 -14.27
CA ILE A 337 -19.91 -7.52 -14.82
C ILE A 337 -19.13 -6.21 -14.68
N SER A 338 -18.45 -6.01 -13.54
CA SER A 338 -17.64 -4.80 -13.32
C SER A 338 -16.47 -4.72 -14.31
N ALA A 339 -15.81 -5.85 -14.58
CA ALA A 339 -14.75 -5.92 -15.58
C ALA A 339 -15.29 -5.70 -17.00
N GLN A 340 -16.50 -6.15 -17.30
CA GLN A 340 -17.17 -5.86 -18.57
C GLN A 340 -17.40 -4.38 -18.80
N LYS A 341 -17.92 -3.67 -17.80
CA LYS A 341 -18.09 -2.21 -17.87
C LYS A 341 -16.75 -1.49 -18.07
N ALA A 342 -15.75 -1.88 -17.28
CA ALA A 342 -14.40 -1.33 -17.37
C ALA A 342 -13.75 -1.56 -18.74
N TRP A 343 -13.94 -2.75 -19.32
CA TRP A 343 -13.43 -3.09 -20.65
C TRP A 343 -14.06 -2.22 -21.75
N LEU A 344 -15.39 -2.03 -21.71
CA LEU A 344 -16.12 -1.21 -22.68
C LEU A 344 -15.63 0.25 -22.65
N VAL A 345 -15.52 0.83 -21.45
CA VAL A 345 -15.03 2.21 -21.28
C VAL A 345 -13.59 2.35 -21.77
N SER A 346 -12.70 1.44 -21.37
CA SER A 346 -11.28 1.52 -21.76
C SER A 346 -11.09 1.36 -23.27
N SER A 347 -11.88 0.49 -23.90
CA SER A 347 -11.83 0.24 -25.34
C SER A 347 -12.43 1.39 -26.16
N ASP A 348 -13.50 2.04 -25.68
CA ASP A 348 -14.06 3.25 -26.28
C ASP A 348 -13.04 4.41 -26.28
N ILE A 349 -12.39 4.67 -25.13
CA ILE A 349 -11.35 5.72 -25.00
C ILE A 349 -10.23 5.52 -26.03
N ILE A 350 -9.74 4.28 -26.17
CA ILE A 350 -8.65 3.97 -27.10
C ILE A 350 -9.11 4.09 -28.55
N SER A 351 -10.33 3.66 -28.86
CA SER A 351 -10.88 3.75 -30.21
C SER A 351 -10.96 5.22 -30.65
N ARG A 352 -11.50 6.10 -29.81
CA ARG A 352 -11.57 7.55 -30.08
C ARG A 352 -10.19 8.17 -30.34
N ARG A 353 -9.17 7.73 -29.58
CA ARG A 353 -7.80 8.19 -29.78
C ARG A 353 -7.21 7.76 -31.13
N LYS A 354 -7.51 6.53 -31.59
CA LYS A 354 -7.04 6.08 -32.91
C LYS A 354 -7.63 6.93 -34.04
N TYR A 355 -8.88 7.37 -33.91
CA TYR A 355 -9.51 8.29 -34.88
C TYR A 355 -8.83 9.66 -34.88
N LEU A 356 -8.50 10.23 -33.70
CA LEU A 356 -7.85 11.54 -33.57
C LEU A 356 -6.41 11.61 -34.11
N ASN A 357 -5.75 10.47 -34.32
CA ASN A 357 -4.38 10.41 -34.87
C ASN A 357 -4.36 10.14 -36.40
N LEU A 358 -5.53 9.93 -37.03
CA LEU A 358 -5.67 9.65 -38.46
C LEU A 358 -6.07 10.90 -39.28
N ASP A 359 -6.51 11.96 -38.60
CA ASP A 359 -6.69 13.31 -39.14
C ASP A 359 -5.45 14.16 -38.81
#